data_AF-A0A975AIB2-F1
#
_entry.id   AF-A0A975AIB2-F1
#
_cell.length_a   1.000
_cell.length_b   1.000
_cell.length_c   1.000
_cell.angle_alpha   90.00
_cell.angle_beta   90.00
_cell.angle_gamma   90.00
#
_symmetry.space_group_name_H-M   'P 1'
#
loop_
_entity.id
_entity.type
_entity.pdbx_description
1 polymer ?
#
loop_
_entity_poly.entity_id
_entity_poly.type
_entity_poly.pdbx_seq_one_letter_code
_entity_poly.pdbx_strand_id
1 'polypeptide(L)' 'MSTKENKNGGVSYLAIGLALGVALGAAFDNLAIGIAIGVAVGAGLDGRKEKKK' A
#
# COMPACT_ATOMS: atom_id res chain seq x y z
N MET A 1 -16.46 -26.25 -5.15
CA MET A 1 -16.34 -24.81 -5.40
C MET A 1 -14.86 -24.46 -5.30
N SER A 2 -14.17 -24.35 -6.43
CA SER A 2 -12.74 -24.08 -6.47
C SER A 2 -12.50 -22.58 -6.37
N THR A 3 -11.75 -22.15 -5.36
CA THR A 3 -10.94 -20.93 -5.47
C THR A 3 -9.56 -21.23 -4.92
N LYS A 4 -8.70 -21.74 -5.82
CA LYS A 4 -7.25 -21.73 -5.62
C LYS A 4 -6.80 -20.27 -5.67
N GLU A 5 -6.68 -19.64 -4.51
CA GLU A 5 -6.01 -18.35 -4.36
C GLU A 5 -4.49 -18.55 -4.44
N ASN A 6 -3.97 -18.63 -5.66
CA ASN A 6 -2.54 -18.54 -5.92
C ASN A 6 -2.10 -17.08 -5.74
N LYS A 7 -1.99 -16.61 -4.48
CA LYS A 7 -1.35 -15.34 -4.14
C LYS A 7 0.16 -15.51 -4.32
N ASN A 8 0.60 -15.40 -5.57
CA ASN A 8 2.01 -15.29 -5.90
C ASN A 8 2.61 -14.05 -5.21
N GLY A 9 3.14 -14.25 -4.00
CA GLY A 9 4.48 -13.83 -3.56
C GLY A 9 4.83 -12.35 -3.44
N GLY A 10 3.96 -11.42 -3.83
CA GLY A 10 4.26 -9.99 -3.75
C GLY A 10 3.48 -9.30 -2.65
N VAL A 11 4.14 -8.97 -1.54
CA VAL A 11 3.60 -7.94 -0.65
C VAL A 11 3.55 -6.62 -1.46
N SER A 12 2.34 -6.17 -1.81
CA SER A 12 2.13 -4.85 -2.41
C SER A 12 2.40 -3.78 -1.37
N TYR A 13 3.43 -2.97 -1.62
CA TYR A 13 3.76 -1.85 -0.77
C TYR A 13 2.65 -0.81 -0.78
N LEU A 14 1.82 -0.78 -1.82
CA LEU A 14 0.56 -0.03 -1.84
C LEU A 14 -0.38 -0.39 -0.69
N ALA A 15 -0.61 -1.68 -0.44
CA ALA A 15 -1.51 -2.11 0.63
C ALA A 15 -0.96 -1.76 2.02
N ILE A 16 0.36 -1.94 2.21
CA ILE A 16 1.05 -1.55 3.45
C ILE A 16 1.02 -0.03 3.63
N GLY A 17 1.37 0.72 2.59
CA GLY A 17 1.38 2.18 2.61
C GLY A 17 0.01 2.74 2.92
N LEU A 18 -1.05 2.19 2.32
CA LEU A 18 -2.43 2.57 2.60
C LEU A 18 -2.82 2.26 4.06
N ALA A 19 -2.53 1.06 4.57
CA ALA A 19 -2.88 0.68 5.94
C ALA A 19 -2.16 1.57 6.98
N LEU A 20 -0.87 1.84 6.78
CA LEU A 20 -0.09 2.74 7.63
C LEU A 20 -0.56 4.20 7.50
N GLY A 21 -0.85 4.64 6.28
CA GLY A 21 -1.36 5.99 6.00
C GLY A 21 -2.71 6.25 6.64
N VAL A 22 -3.64 5.30 6.58
CA VAL A 22 -4.94 5.39 7.26
C VAL A 22 -4.76 5.43 8.78
N ALA A 23 -3.88 4.58 9.35
CA ALA A 23 -3.61 4.59 10.79
C ALA A 23 -3.01 5.91 11.27
N LEU A 24 -2.04 6.47 10.53
CA LEU A 24 -1.45 7.78 10.82
C LEU A 24 -2.47 8.91 10.61
N GLY A 25 -3.23 8.89 9.52
CA GLY A 25 -4.26 9.89 9.23
C GLY A 25 -5.36 9.92 10.29
N ALA A 26 -5.76 8.75 10.80
CA ALA A 26 -6.68 8.63 11.93
C ALA A 26 -6.08 9.21 13.22
N ALA A 27 -4.78 9.02 13.47
CA ALA A 27 -4.10 9.58 14.64
C ALA A 27 -3.98 11.11 14.60
N PHE A 28 -3.88 11.71 13.40
CA PHE A 28 -3.80 13.17 13.21
C PHE A 28 -5.15 13.85 12.94
N ASP A 29 -6.27 13.11 13.07
CA ASP A 29 -7.62 13.56 12.68
C ASP A 29 -7.68 14.13 11.24
N ASN A 30 -6.74 13.67 10.42
CA ASN A 30 -6.49 14.15 9.05
C ASN A 30 -6.24 12.95 8.14
N LEU A 31 -7.33 12.22 7.89
CA LEU A 31 -7.34 11.05 7.02
C LEU A 31 -6.82 11.38 5.61
N ALA A 32 -7.12 12.59 5.11
CA ALA A 32 -6.67 13.05 3.80
C ALA A 32 -5.13 13.08 3.69
N ILE A 33 -4.44 13.63 4.69
CA ILE A 33 -2.97 13.67 4.72
C ILE A 33 -2.41 12.26 4.88
N GLY A 34 -2.99 11.47 5.79
CA GLY A 34 -2.54 10.09 6.03
C GLY A 34 -2.64 9.21 4.78
N ILE A 35 -3.78 9.23 4.08
CA ILE A 35 -3.97 8.47 2.84
C ILE A 35 -3.06 9.02 1.74
N ALA A 36 -2.90 10.35 1.59
CA ALA A 36 -2.02 10.93 0.59
C ALA A 36 -0.56 10.45 0.78
N ILE A 37 -0.05 10.47 2.02
CA ILE A 37 1.29 9.99 2.36
C ILE A 37 1.38 8.48 2.14
N GLY A 38 0.40 7.72 2.65
CA GLY A 38 0.37 6.27 2.55
C GLY A 38 0.36 5.75 1.11
N VAL A 39 -0.46 6.37 0.26
CA VAL A 39 -0.51 6.07 -1.17
C VAL A 39 0.76 6.54 -1.88
N ALA A 40 1.28 7.73 -1.59
CA ALA A 40 2.51 8.21 -2.22
C ALA A 40 3.71 7.31 -1.90
N VAL A 41 3.86 6.88 -0.65
CA VAL A 41 4.90 5.95 -0.21
C VAL A 41 4.66 4.56 -0.79
N GLY A 42 3.43 4.04 -0.69
CA GLY A 42 3.08 2.72 -1.20
C GLY A 42 3.26 2.59 -2.71
N ALA A 43 2.76 3.57 -3.48
CA ALA A 43 2.87 3.63 -4.93
C ALA A 43 4.31 3.89 -5.38
N GLY A 44 5.03 4.77 -4.69
CA GLY A 44 6.43 5.07 -4.98
C GLY A 44 7.35 3.85 -4.79
N LEU A 45 7.05 3.00 -3.80
CA LEU A 45 7.77 1.76 -3.55
C LEU A 45 7.35 0.63 -4.49
N ASP A 46 6.06 0.55 -4.84
CA ASP A 46 5.53 -0.43 -5.80
C ASP A 46 6.07 -0.16 -7.22
N GLY A 47 6.00 1.08 -7.69
CA GLY A 47 6.52 1.48 -9.01
C GLY A 47 8.04 1.31 -9.17
N ARG A 48 8.78 1.20 -8.06
CA ARG A 48 10.22 0.96 -8.06
C ARG A 48 10.59 -0.52 -8.20
N LYS A 49 9.66 -1.44 -7.90
CA LYS A 49 9.83 -2.89 -8.16
C LYS A 49 9.76 -3.23 -9.65
N GLU A 50 9.14 -2.39 -10.47
CA GLU A 50 8.93 -2.64 -11.90
C GLU A 50 10.19 -2.42 -12.78
N LYS A 51 11.25 -1.79 -12.23
CA LYS A 51 12.51 -1.50 -12.98
C LYS A 51 13.67 -2.46 -12.67
N LYS A 52 13.39 -3.73 -12.36
CA LYS A 52 14.39 -4.81 -12.36
C LYS A 52 13.91 -5.95 -13.26
N LYS A 53 13.90 -5.71 -14.57
CA LYS A 53 14.00 -6.78 -15.57
C LYS A 53 15.04 -6.38 -16.60
#